data_AF-A0A3N5P026-F1
#
_entry.id   AF-A0A3N5P026-F1
#
_cell.length_a   1.000
_cell.length_b   1.000
_cell.length_c   1.000
_cell.angle_alpha   90.00
_cell.angle_beta   90.00
_cell.angle_gamma   90.00
#
_symmetry.space_group_name_H-M   'P 1'
#
loop_
_entity.id
_entity.type
_entity.pdbx_description
1 polymer ?
#
loop_
_entity_poly.entity_id
_entity_poly.type
_entity_poly.pdbx_seq_one_letter_code
_entity_poly.pdbx_strand_id
1 'polypeptide(L)'
;MNQEVYDELRRLYDKRSTGWVFPNPETNEPYRNRRTQIKRACLDGDVPYYPWHSIRHHVASLLADEYKVSLPTIQRMLGHTGGGYAENWRERR
;
A
#
# COMPACT_ATOMS: atom_id res chain seq x y z
N MET A 1 -10.51 6.58 6.56
CA MET A 1 -9.62 5.44 6.80
C MET A 1 -10.50 4.26 7.12
N ASN A 2 -10.30 3.07 6.52
CA ASN A 2 -11.05 1.88 6.93
C ASN A 2 -10.71 1.57 8.40
N GLN A 3 -11.74 1.47 9.25
CA GLN A 3 -11.60 1.22 10.68
C GLN A 3 -10.87 -0.10 10.94
N GLU A 4 -11.14 -1.14 10.16
CA GLU A 4 -10.49 -2.46 10.28
C GLU A 4 -8.98 -2.37 10.08
N VAL A 5 -8.56 -1.61 9.06
CA VAL A 5 -7.14 -1.37 8.77
C VAL A 5 -6.50 -0.56 9.90
N TYR A 6 -7.20 0.46 10.42
CA TYR A 6 -6.69 1.25 11.53
C TYR A 6 -6.48 0.39 12.78
N ASP A 7 -7.47 -0.42 13.15
CA ASP A 7 -7.42 -1.27 14.34
C ASP A 7 -6.29 -2.29 14.23
N GLU A 8 -6.12 -2.91 13.07
CA GLU A 8 -5.04 -3.88 12.85
C GLU A 8 -3.65 -3.23 12.88
N LEU A 9 -3.48 -2.09 12.19
CA LEU A 9 -2.20 -1.35 12.24
C LEU A 9 -1.90 -0.86 13.65
N ARG A 10 -2.92 -0.44 14.41
CA ARG A 10 -2.75 0.00 15.80
C ARG A 10 -2.34 -1.15 16.70
N ARG A 11 -2.99 -2.31 16.57
CA ARG A 11 -2.63 -3.54 17.29
C ARG A 11 -1.19 -3.97 17.03
N LEU A 12 -0.72 -3.88 15.79
CA LEU A 12 0.68 -4.17 15.44
C LEU A 12 1.64 -3.13 16.01
N TYR A 13 1.28 -1.85 15.92
CA TYR A 13 2.08 -0.76 16.47
C TYR A 13 2.29 -0.90 17.98
N ASP A 14 1.23 -1.19 18.74
CA ASP A 14 1.29 -1.31 20.19
C ASP A 14 2.11 -2.53 20.66
N LYS A 15 2.31 -3.53 19.79
CA LYS A 15 3.14 -4.72 20.05
C LYS A 15 4.63 -4.55 19.73
N ARG A 16 5.03 -3.44 19.12
CA ARG A 16 6.43 -3.25 18.71
C ARG A 16 7.34 -3.16 19.94
N SER A 17 8.48 -3.84 19.88
CA SER A 17 9.54 -3.78 20.89
C SER A 17 10.78 -3.00 20.40
N THR A 18 10.75 -2.52 19.16
CA THR A 18 11.88 -1.87 18.48
C THR A 18 11.52 -0.47 17.98
N GLY A 19 12.49 0.25 17.42
CA GLY A 19 12.27 1.54 16.77
C GLY A 19 11.51 1.47 15.45
N TRP A 20 11.24 0.26 14.92
CA TRP A 20 10.50 0.08 13.67
C TRP A 20 9.00 0.01 13.93
N VAL A 21 8.20 0.63 13.05
CA VAL A 21 6.73 0.64 13.17
C VAL A 21 6.16 -0.78 13.05
N PHE A 22 6.69 -1.57 12.11
CA PHE A 22 6.28 -2.96 11.85
C PHE A 22 7.52 -3.86 11.68
N PRO A 23 8.14 -4.34 12.77
CA PRO A 23 9.24 -5.29 12.69
C PRO A 23 8.73 -6.69 12.32
N ASN A 24 9.59 -7.52 11.74
CA ASN A 24 9.33 -8.95 11.60
C ASN A 24 9.21 -9.56 13.01
N PRO A 25 8.09 -10.20 13.37
CA PRO A 25 7.89 -10.74 14.72
C PRO A 25 8.89 -11.86 15.08
N GLU A 26 9.45 -12.56 14.10
CA GLU A 26 10.40 -13.65 14.32
C GLU A 26 11.82 -13.14 14.59
N THR A 27 12.21 -12.01 13.98
CA THR A 27 13.60 -11.52 14.02
C THR A 27 13.75 -10.16 14.71
N ASN A 28 12.66 -9.46 15.00
CA ASN A 28 12.63 -8.06 15.43
C ASN A 28 13.34 -7.06 14.49
N GLU A 29 13.67 -7.48 13.27
CA GLU A 29 14.32 -6.67 12.24
C GLU A 29 13.30 -6.15 11.21
N PRO A 30 13.64 -5.10 10.43
CA PRO A 30 12.79 -4.67 9.33
C PRO A 30 12.70 -5.74 8.23
N TYR A 31 11.53 -5.83 7.58
CA TYR A 31 11.34 -6.70 6.41
C TYR A 31 12.26 -6.28 5.26
N ARG A 32 13.18 -7.17 4.86
CA ARG A 32 14.15 -6.91 3.77
C ARG A 32 13.57 -7.16 2.38
N ASN A 33 12.75 -8.20 2.22
CA ASN A 33 12.25 -8.62 0.90
C ASN A 33 10.72 -8.43 0.77
N ARG A 34 10.32 -7.18 0.55
CA ARG A 34 8.92 -6.77 0.38
C ARG A 34 8.22 -7.47 -0.80
N ARG A 35 8.95 -7.82 -1.86
CA ARG A 35 8.38 -8.51 -3.04
C ARG A 35 8.01 -9.96 -2.70
N THR A 36 8.90 -10.69 -2.04
CA THR A 36 8.63 -12.07 -1.62
C THR A 36 7.51 -12.10 -0.59
N GLN A 37 7.45 -11.12 0.32
CA GLN A 37 6.39 -11.01 1.31
C GLN A 37 5.00 -10.94 0.67
N ILE A 38 4.78 -9.99 -0.24
CA ILE A 38 3.45 -9.84 -0.88
C ILE A 38 3.13 -11.04 -1.79
N LYS A 39 4.14 -11.63 -2.44
CA LYS A 39 3.95 -12.85 -3.24
C LYS A 39 3.47 -14.03 -2.39
N ARG A 40 4.09 -14.25 -1.23
CA ARG A 40 3.69 -15.31 -0.29
C ARG A 40 2.31 -15.04 0.28
N ALA A 41 2.04 -13.81 0.70
CA ALA A 41 0.70 -13.44 1.20
C ALA A 41 -0.41 -13.71 0.17
N CYS A 42 -0.18 -13.40 -1.12
CA CYS A 42 -1.15 -13.75 -2.17
C CYS A 42 -1.31 -15.27 -2.35
N LEU A 43 -0.21 -16.02 -2.29
CA LEU A 43 -0.24 -17.47 -2.41
C LEU A 43 -1.00 -18.12 -1.24
N ASP A 44 -0.70 -17.69 -0.01
CA ASP A 44 -1.31 -18.21 1.21
C ASP A 44 -2.81 -17.87 1.28
N GLY A 45 -3.21 -16.74 0.67
CA GLY A 45 -4.60 -16.32 0.55
C GLY A 45 -5.34 -16.88 -0.66
N ASP A 46 -4.71 -17.73 -1.47
CA ASP A 46 -5.26 -18.28 -2.73
C ASP A 46 -5.80 -17.20 -3.69
N VAL A 47 -5.06 -16.10 -3.82
CA VAL A 47 -5.39 -14.99 -4.73
C VAL A 47 -4.31 -14.77 -5.78
N PRO A 48 -4.67 -14.23 -6.97
CA PRO A 48 -3.68 -13.84 -7.97
C PRO A 48 -2.62 -12.91 -7.40
N TYR A 49 -1.39 -13.02 -7.91
CA TYR A 49 -0.28 -12.20 -7.46
C TYR A 49 -0.57 -10.71 -7.68
N TYR A 50 -0.59 -9.94 -6.58
CA TYR A 50 -0.90 -8.52 -6.59
C TYR A 50 0.24 -7.71 -5.96
N PRO A 51 1.20 -7.19 -6.75
CA PRO A 51 2.33 -6.46 -6.20
C PRO A 51 1.91 -5.13 -5.57
N TRP A 52 2.75 -4.59 -4.69
CA TRP A 52 2.53 -3.30 -4.02
C TRP A 52 2.16 -2.15 -4.97
N HIS A 53 2.75 -2.14 -6.17
CA HIS A 53 2.44 -1.13 -7.19
C HIS A 53 0.99 -1.27 -7.68
N SER A 54 0.50 -2.48 -7.89
CA SER A 54 -0.90 -2.74 -8.28
C SER A 54 -1.87 -2.31 -7.18
N ILE A 55 -1.54 -2.55 -5.90
CA ILE A 55 -2.34 -2.04 -4.76
C ILE A 55 -2.45 -0.51 -4.83
N ARG A 56 -1.32 0.17 -5.04
CA ARG A 56 -1.30 1.64 -5.19
C ARG A 56 -2.16 2.12 -6.37
N HIS A 57 -2.03 1.48 -7.53
CA HIS A 57 -2.84 1.77 -8.72
C HIS A 57 -4.33 1.59 -8.44
N HIS A 58 -4.70 0.48 -7.82
CA HIS A 58 -6.08 0.18 -7.50
C HIS A 58 -6.72 1.27 -6.61
N VAL A 59 -6.04 1.67 -5.54
CA VAL A 59 -6.54 2.75 -4.66
C VAL A 59 -6.61 4.09 -5.42
N ALA A 60 -5.63 4.40 -6.27
CA ALA A 60 -5.66 5.62 -7.09
C ALA A 60 -6.85 5.63 -8.07
N SER A 61 -7.10 4.52 -8.76
CA SER A 61 -8.27 4.35 -9.63
C SER A 61 -9.57 4.45 -8.85
N LEU A 62 -9.68 3.79 -7.70
CA LEU A 62 -10.87 3.87 -6.84
C LEU A 62 -11.16 5.32 -6.41
N LEU A 63 -10.14 6.06 -5.99
CA LEU A 63 -10.28 7.47 -5.60
C LEU A 63 -10.72 8.35 -6.78
N ALA A 64 -10.20 8.10 -7.98
CA ALA A 64 -10.53 8.89 -9.16
C ALA A 64 -11.92 8.54 -9.73
N ASP A 65 -12.21 7.24 -9.85
CA ASP A 65 -13.36 6.75 -10.61
C ASP A 65 -14.61 6.69 -9.73
N GLU A 66 -14.52 6.25 -8.48
CA GLU A 66 -15.69 6.14 -7.59
C GLU A 66 -15.88 7.40 -6.75
N TYR A 67 -14.83 7.86 -6.09
CA TYR A 67 -14.90 9.00 -5.17
C TYR A 67 -14.70 10.36 -5.85
N LYS A 68 -14.42 10.37 -7.16
CA LYS A 68 -14.22 11.58 -7.98
C LYS A 68 -13.19 12.56 -7.40
N VAL A 69 -12.20 12.04 -6.68
CA VAL A 69 -11.12 12.84 -6.09
C VAL A 69 -10.23 13.38 -7.21
N SER A 70 -9.89 14.67 -7.12
CA SER A 70 -9.10 15.31 -8.16
C SER A 70 -7.69 14.70 -8.26
N LEU A 71 -7.19 14.57 -9.49
CA LEU A 71 -5.87 14.02 -9.76
C LEU A 71 -4.73 14.73 -9.00
N PRO A 72 -4.71 16.07 -8.87
CA PRO A 72 -3.71 16.76 -8.04
C PRO A 72 -3.77 16.34 -6.56
N THR A 73 -4.96 16.03 -6.04
CA THR A 73 -5.12 15.55 -4.66
C THR A 73 -4.61 14.13 -4.49
N ILE A 74 -4.94 13.24 -5.43
CA ILE A 74 -4.42 11.86 -5.44
C ILE A 74 -2.89 11.87 -5.54
N GLN A 75 -2.31 12.71 -6.40
CA GLN A 75 -0.86 12.88 -6.52
C GLN A 75 -0.20 13.34 -5.23
N ARG A 76 -0.79 14.32 -4.53
CA ARG A 76 -0.33 14.78 -3.21
C ARG A 76 -0.41 13.66 -2.17
N MET A 77 -1.51 12.89 -2.14
CA MET A 77 -1.66 11.74 -1.24
C MET A 77 -0.59 10.65 -1.49
N LEU A 78 -0.24 10.41 -2.75
CA LEU A 78 0.79 9.45 -3.14
C LEU A 78 2.23 9.98 -3.02
N GLY A 79 2.40 11.26 -2.66
CA GLY A 79 3.72 11.89 -2.52
C GLY A 79 4.44 12.11 -3.85
N HIS A 80 3.72 12.24 -4.97
CA HIS A 80 4.32 12.59 -6.26
C HIS A 80 4.69 14.09 -6.26
N THR A 81 5.97 14.41 -6.32
CA THR A 81 6.50 15.79 -6.17
C THR A 81 6.60 16.59 -7.49
N GLY A 82 5.93 16.17 -8.57
CA GLY A 82 5.96 16.89 -9.84
C GLY A 82 4.74 16.61 -10.71
N GLY A 83 4.17 17.67 -11.30
CA GLY A 83 2.94 17.62 -12.11
C GLY A 83 3.03 16.84 -13.43
N GLY A 84 4.14 16.16 -13.73
CA GLY A 84 4.40 15.51 -15.01
C GLY A 84 3.98 14.03 -15.13
N TYR A 85 3.47 13.40 -14.07
CA TYR A 85 3.10 11.97 -14.12
C TYR A 85 1.61 11.72 -13.91
N ALA A 86 0.75 12.69 -14.23
CA ALA A 86 -0.70 12.54 -14.14
C ALA A 86 -1.29 11.73 -15.32
N GLU A 87 -0.72 11.85 -16.52
CA GLU A 87 -1.33 11.31 -17.75
C GLU A 87 -1.04 9.82 -17.98
N ASN A 88 0.10 9.30 -17.53
CA ASN A 88 0.52 7.92 -17.84
C ASN A 88 -0.19 6.80 -17.04
N TRP A 89 -1.07 7.13 -16.08
CA TRP A 89 -1.75 6.12 -15.23
C TRP A 89 -2.96 5.49 -15.92
N ARG A 90 -3.54 6.15 -16.92
CA ARG A 90 -4.73 5.66 -17.66
C ARG A 90 -4.37 4.80 -18.87
N GLU A 91 -3.19 4.96 -19.44
CA GLU A 91 -2.79 4.34 -20.72
C GLU A 91 -2.10 2.97 -20.59
N ARG A 92 -1.93 2.45 -19.36
CA ARG A 92 -1.27 1.15 -19.11
C ARG A 92 -2.23 -0.01 -18.82
N ARG A 93 -3.49 0.08 -19.27
CA ARG A 93 -4.44 -1.05 -19.25
C ARG A 93 -4.17 -2.02 -20.38
#